data_AF-M9MHM9-F1
#
_entry.id   AF-M9MHM9-F1
#
_cell.length_a   1.000
_cell.length_b   1.000
_cell.length_c   1.000
_cell.angle_alpha   90.00
_cell.angle_beta   90.00
_cell.angle_gamma   90.00
#
_symmetry.space_group_name_H-M   'P 1'
#
loop_
_entity.id
_entity.type
_entity.pdbx_description
1 polymer ?
#
loop_
_entity_poly.entity_id
_entity_poly.type
_entity_poly.pdbx_seq_one_letter_code
_entity_poly.pdbx_strand_id
1 'polypeptide(L)'
;MTSELITPDGQIIESEAAHGTVTRHYREHQKGNETSTNSVASIYAWTRGLAFRGKLDKNDELVYFANALEEACLDAINAGKMTKDLALIYHGKQMKREHYVTTMEYIDEVAKILKHKLSAKGIEAGKL
;
A
#
# COMPACT_ATOMS: atom_id res chain seq x y z
N MET A 1 -6.32 -1.03 7.12
CA MET A 1 -6.26 -0.53 8.51
C MET A 1 -4.81 -0.35 8.86
N THR A 2 -4.43 0.80 9.41
CA THR A 2 -3.09 1.14 9.91
C THR A 2 -3.08 1.15 11.44
N SER A 3 -1.91 1.00 12.03
CA SER A 3 -1.67 1.25 13.46
C SER A 3 -0.55 2.28 13.57
N GLU A 4 -0.74 3.29 14.42
CA GLU A 4 0.21 4.36 14.67
C GLU A 4 0.32 4.56 16.19
N LEU A 5 1.51 4.34 16.73
CA LEU A 5 1.85 4.66 18.11
C LEU A 5 2.57 5.99 18.13
N ILE A 6 2.00 6.99 18.81
CA ILE A 6 2.56 8.34 18.90
C ILE A 6 2.90 8.64 20.37
N THR A 7 4.08 9.20 20.62
CA THR A 7 4.46 9.63 21.98
C THR A 7 3.62 10.81 22.46
N PRO A 8 3.45 11.02 23.79
CA PRO A 8 2.63 12.12 24.32
C PRO A 8 3.07 13.52 23.87
N ASP A 9 4.35 13.70 23.56
CA ASP A 9 4.92 14.96 23.04
C ASP A 9 4.72 15.13 21.52
N GLY A 10 4.22 14.10 20.83
CA GLY A 10 3.99 14.10 19.39
C GLY A 10 5.25 14.06 18.52
N GLN A 11 6.43 13.83 19.09
CA GLN A 11 7.71 13.92 18.37
C GLN A 11 8.18 12.59 17.78
N ILE A 12 7.67 11.47 18.27
CA ILE A 12 8.06 10.13 17.83
C ILE A 12 6.81 9.37 17.41
N ILE A 13 6.92 8.66 16.29
CA ILE A 13 5.91 7.74 15.79
C ILE A 13 6.53 6.37 15.53
N GLU A 14 5.76 5.33 15.80
CA GLU A 14 5.93 3.99 15.23
C GLU A 14 4.67 3.68 14.41
N SER A 15 4.85 3.15 13.20
CA SER A 15 3.75 2.84 12.30
C SER A 15 3.89 1.43 11.73
N GLU A 16 2.82 0.66 11.84
CA GLU A 16 2.77 -0.74 11.44
C GLU A 16 1.45 -1.08 10.71
N ALA A 17 1.46 -2.24 10.06
CA ALA A 17 0.22 -2.87 9.61
C ALA A 17 -0.44 -3.56 10.81
N ALA A 18 -1.72 -3.29 11.07
CA ALA A 18 -2.45 -3.83 12.22
C ALA A 18 -2.72 -5.36 12.16
N HIS A 19 -2.30 -6.04 11.08
CA HIS A 19 -2.45 -7.49 10.92
C HIS A 19 -1.15 -8.22 11.20
N GLY A 20 -1.25 -9.49 11.61
CA GLY A 20 -0.07 -10.36 11.77
C GLY A 20 0.58 -10.78 10.43
N THR A 21 1.44 -11.78 10.50
CA THR A 21 2.32 -12.22 9.38
C THR A 21 1.62 -13.04 8.28
N VAL A 22 0.30 -13.22 8.35
CA VAL A 22 -0.50 -13.94 7.34
C VAL A 22 0.06 -15.34 7.02
N THR A 23 0.45 -16.09 8.06
CA THR A 23 1.17 -17.38 7.96
C THR A 23 0.56 -18.37 6.97
N ARG A 24 -0.76 -18.42 6.85
CA ARG A 24 -1.44 -19.28 5.89
C ARG A 24 -1.00 -19.00 4.45
N HIS A 25 -0.95 -17.74 4.03
CA HIS A 25 -0.50 -17.38 2.69
C HIS A 25 1.00 -17.60 2.52
N TYR A 26 1.78 -17.37 3.58
CA TYR A 26 3.21 -17.66 3.56
C TYR A 26 3.51 -19.15 3.29
N ARG A 27 2.73 -20.08 3.87
CA ARG A 27 2.88 -21.51 3.58
C ARG A 27 2.54 -21.88 2.13
N GLU A 28 1.58 -21.18 1.52
CA GLU A 28 1.27 -21.37 0.09
C GLU A 28 2.39 -20.83 -0.80
N HIS A 29 2.93 -19.65 -0.46
CA HIS A 29 4.10 -19.09 -1.12
C HIS A 29 5.31 -20.04 -1.07
N GLN A 30 5.60 -20.66 0.09
CA GLN A 30 6.70 -21.63 0.22
C GLN A 30 6.55 -22.87 -0.67
N LYS A 31 5.32 -23.23 -1.06
CA LYS A 31 5.04 -24.33 -1.98
C LYS A 31 5.13 -23.91 -3.46
N GLY A 32 5.36 -22.63 -3.74
CA GLY A 32 5.30 -22.07 -5.09
C GLY A 32 3.88 -21.77 -5.59
N ASN A 33 2.88 -21.79 -4.71
CA ASN A 33 1.50 -21.49 -5.09
C ASN A 33 1.26 -19.99 -5.21
N GLU A 34 0.28 -19.63 -6.04
CA GLU A 34 -0.17 -18.26 -6.19
C GLU A 34 -0.75 -17.70 -4.88
N THR A 35 -0.44 -16.44 -4.55
CA THR A 35 -0.97 -15.75 -3.37
C THR A 35 -1.52 -14.36 -3.69
N SER A 36 -2.55 -13.97 -2.95
CA SER A 36 -3.22 -12.67 -3.07
C SER A 36 -3.47 -12.12 -1.66
N THR A 37 -2.38 -11.79 -0.99
CA THR A 37 -2.35 -11.04 0.27
C THR A 37 -2.42 -9.55 -0.02
N ASN A 38 -3.33 -8.85 0.66
CA ASN A 38 -3.46 -7.40 0.59
C ASN A 38 -2.24 -6.70 1.18
N SER A 39 -1.59 -5.83 0.39
CA SER A 39 -0.40 -5.08 0.79
C SER A 39 -0.69 -3.65 1.22
N VAL A 40 -1.94 -3.18 1.15
CA VAL A 40 -2.31 -1.77 1.43
C VAL A 40 -1.92 -1.34 2.84
N ALA A 41 -2.20 -2.15 3.85
CA ALA A 41 -1.85 -1.81 5.23
C ALA A 41 -0.33 -1.68 5.44
N SER A 42 0.45 -2.58 4.85
CA SER A 42 1.92 -2.52 4.89
C SER A 42 2.49 -1.34 4.11
N ILE A 43 1.90 -0.99 2.95
CA ILE A 43 2.26 0.21 2.20
C ILE A 43 1.96 1.45 3.05
N TYR A 44 0.79 1.51 3.67
CA TYR A 44 0.41 2.65 4.49
C TYR A 44 1.31 2.79 5.73
N ALA A 45 1.77 1.69 6.34
CA ALA A 45 2.74 1.78 7.43
C ALA A 45 4.02 2.55 7.02
N TRP A 46 4.51 2.31 5.80
CA TRP A 46 5.61 3.09 5.23
C TRP A 46 5.23 4.55 4.99
N THR A 47 4.13 4.82 4.30
CA THR A 47 3.75 6.20 3.95
C THR A 47 3.50 7.05 5.18
N ARG A 48 2.91 6.49 6.24
CA ARG A 48 2.66 7.19 7.51
C ARG A 48 3.96 7.59 8.19
N GLY A 49 4.92 6.67 8.28
CA GLY A 49 6.28 6.98 8.77
C GLY A 49 7.00 8.04 7.93
N LEU A 50 6.93 7.93 6.59
CA LEU A 50 7.57 8.88 5.67
C LEU A 50 6.92 10.27 5.75
N ALA A 51 5.59 10.36 5.81
CA ALA A 51 4.88 11.62 5.96
C ALA A 51 5.21 12.30 7.29
N PHE A 52 5.35 11.53 8.37
CA PHE A 52 5.78 12.06 9.67
C PHE A 52 7.23 12.58 9.61
N ARG A 53 8.15 11.81 9.04
CA ARG A 53 9.55 12.24 8.82
C ARG A 53 9.62 13.52 7.99
N GLY A 54 8.88 13.57 6.88
CA GLY A 54 8.80 14.74 6.01
C GLY A 54 8.30 15.99 6.74
N LYS A 55 7.31 15.86 7.63
CA LYS A 55 6.84 16.98 8.46
C LYS A 55 7.92 17.49 9.42
N LEU A 56 8.64 16.59 10.08
CA LEU A 56 9.73 16.96 11.00
C LEU A 56 10.87 17.68 10.27
N ASP A 57 11.18 17.25 9.04
CA ASP A 57 12.27 17.82 8.23
C ASP A 57 11.85 19.03 7.39
N LYS A 58 10.56 19.39 7.40
CA LYS A 58 9.97 20.37 6.46
C LYS A 58 10.24 20.00 4.99
N ASN A 59 10.17 18.72 4.68
CA ASN A 59 10.35 18.16 3.34
C ASN A 59 8.97 17.86 2.71
N ASP A 60 8.44 18.86 2.00
CA ASP A 60 7.14 18.77 1.34
C ASP A 60 7.11 17.74 0.18
N GLU A 61 8.25 17.47 -0.47
CA GLU A 61 8.35 16.47 -1.54
C GLU A 61 8.16 15.06 -0.98
N LEU A 62 8.75 14.77 0.18
CA LEU A 62 8.57 13.49 0.86
C LEU A 62 7.14 13.29 1.35
N VAL A 63 6.53 14.34 1.92
CA VAL A 63 5.11 14.32 2.32
C VAL A 63 4.22 14.09 1.10
N TYR A 64 4.51 14.74 -0.02
CA TYR A 64 3.77 14.53 -1.27
C TYR A 64 3.91 13.10 -1.78
N PHE A 65 5.14 12.55 -1.81
CA PHE A 65 5.38 11.17 -2.23
C PHE A 65 4.56 10.17 -1.41
N ALA A 66 4.56 10.32 -0.08
CA ALA A 66 3.80 9.46 0.82
C ALA A 66 2.29 9.51 0.51
N ASN A 67 1.73 10.71 0.37
CA ASN A 67 0.31 10.89 0.04
C ASN A 67 -0.03 10.35 -1.36
N ALA A 68 0.83 10.58 -2.35
CA ALA A 68 0.62 10.08 -3.72
C ALA A 68 0.62 8.55 -3.79
N LEU A 69 1.43 7.87 -2.96
CA LEU A 69 1.43 6.41 -2.86
C LEU A 69 0.17 5.87 -2.18
N GLU A 70 -0.33 6.54 -1.14
CA GLU A 70 -1.63 6.20 -0.55
C GLU A 70 -2.77 6.35 -1.57
N GLU A 71 -2.81 7.47 -2.29
CA GLU A 71 -3.79 7.68 -3.36
C GLU A 71 -3.68 6.62 -4.46
N ALA A 72 -2.46 6.24 -4.86
CA ALA A 72 -2.25 5.21 -5.88
C ALA A 72 -2.85 3.85 -5.47
N CYS A 73 -2.82 3.50 -4.19
CA CYS A 73 -3.47 2.29 -3.68
C CYS A 73 -5.00 2.35 -3.86
N LEU A 74 -5.60 3.50 -3.54
CA LEU A 74 -7.04 3.72 -3.69
C LEU A 74 -7.45 3.76 -5.16
N ASP A 75 -6.68 4.44 -6.00
CA ASP A 75 -6.90 4.53 -7.44
C ASP A 75 -6.86 3.14 -8.11
N ALA A 76 -5.92 2.26 -7.69
CA ALA A 76 -5.88 0.88 -8.16
C ALA A 76 -7.16 0.11 -7.82
N ILE A 77 -7.62 0.21 -6.57
CA ILE A 77 -8.85 -0.46 -6.11
C ILE A 77 -10.08 0.08 -6.84
N ASN A 78 -10.18 1.40 -7.01
CA ASN A 78 -11.27 2.06 -7.72
C ASN A 78 -11.30 1.69 -9.21
N ALA A 79 -10.14 1.40 -9.81
CA ALA A 79 -10.01 0.87 -11.16
C ALA A 79 -10.31 -0.65 -11.24
N GLY A 80 -10.77 -1.28 -10.14
CA GLY A 80 -11.12 -2.69 -10.07
C GLY A 80 -9.91 -3.63 -9.88
N LYS A 81 -8.70 -3.10 -9.66
CA LYS A 81 -7.51 -3.90 -9.37
C LYS A 81 -7.37 -4.05 -7.86
N MET A 82 -7.79 -5.21 -7.34
CA MET A 82 -7.80 -5.50 -5.91
C MET A 82 -7.40 -6.93 -5.60
N THR A 83 -6.94 -7.18 -4.38
CA THR A 83 -6.60 -8.52 -3.90
C THR A 83 -7.83 -9.32 -3.49
N LYS A 84 -7.66 -10.63 -3.31
CA LYS A 84 -8.72 -11.62 -3.13
C LYS A 84 -9.61 -11.34 -1.91
N ASP A 85 -9.05 -10.79 -0.84
CA ASP A 85 -9.78 -10.39 0.35
C ASP A 85 -10.77 -9.24 0.08
N LEU A 86 -10.34 -8.21 -0.67
CA LEU A 86 -11.21 -7.10 -1.06
C LEU A 86 -12.27 -7.54 -2.08
N ALA A 87 -11.87 -8.35 -3.06
CA ALA A 87 -12.80 -8.92 -4.04
C ALA A 87 -13.87 -9.80 -3.36
N LEU A 88 -13.50 -10.52 -2.30
CA LEU A 88 -14.43 -11.32 -1.50
C LEU A 88 -15.44 -10.44 -0.76
N ILE A 89 -15.01 -9.27 -0.22
CA ILE A 89 -15.92 -8.31 0.42
C ILE A 89 -16.92 -7.74 -0.61
N TYR A 90 -16.44 -7.40 -1.80
CA TYR A 90 -17.27 -6.74 -2.82
C TYR A 90 -18.22 -7.71 -3.55
N HIS A 91 -17.72 -8.89 -3.97
CA HIS A 91 -18.49 -9.85 -4.78
C HIS A 91 -19.11 -11.00 -3.97
N GLY A 92 -18.69 -11.20 -2.72
CA GLY A 92 -19.18 -12.29 -1.87
C GLY A 92 -19.06 -13.66 -2.53
N LYS A 93 -20.16 -14.42 -2.53
CA LYS A 93 -20.22 -15.77 -3.13
C LYS A 93 -20.03 -15.80 -4.65
N GLN A 94 -20.20 -14.66 -5.33
CA GLN A 94 -20.06 -14.55 -6.79
C GLN A 94 -18.61 -14.22 -7.21
N MET A 95 -17.65 -14.18 -6.27
CA MET A 95 -16.26 -13.91 -6.58
C MET A 95 -15.67 -14.97 -7.52
N LYS A 96 -15.07 -14.51 -8.62
CA LYS A 96 -14.35 -15.33 -9.60
C LYS A 96 -12.86 -14.99 -9.60
N ARG A 97 -12.03 -15.83 -10.23
CA ARG A 97 -10.58 -15.59 -10.37
C ARG A 97 -10.27 -14.27 -11.08
N GLU A 98 -11.10 -13.86 -12.02
CA GLU A 98 -10.97 -12.59 -12.77
C GLU A 98 -11.22 -11.33 -11.93
N HIS A 99 -11.86 -11.46 -10.75
CA HIS A 99 -12.18 -10.33 -9.89
C HIS A 99 -11.03 -9.91 -8.96
N TYR A 100 -9.93 -10.66 -8.92
CA TYR A 100 -8.78 -10.32 -8.09
C TYR A 100 -7.45 -10.57 -8.80
N VAL A 101 -6.42 -9.91 -8.30
CA VAL A 101 -5.03 -10.07 -8.75
C VAL A 101 -4.16 -10.65 -7.65
N THR A 102 -3.00 -11.15 -8.00
CA THR A 102 -1.96 -11.56 -7.04
C THR A 102 -1.42 -10.38 -6.25
N THR A 103 -0.71 -10.65 -5.16
CA THR A 103 -0.01 -9.61 -4.39
C THR A 103 0.95 -8.80 -5.26
N MET A 104 1.71 -9.46 -6.14
CA MET A 104 2.70 -8.78 -6.99
C MET A 104 2.03 -7.94 -8.08
N GLU A 105 1.02 -8.47 -8.77
CA GLU A 105 0.26 -7.72 -9.77
C GLU A 105 -0.40 -6.46 -9.18
N TYR A 106 -0.91 -6.53 -7.94
CA TYR A 106 -1.44 -5.36 -7.26
C TYR A 106 -0.36 -4.31 -6.99
N ILE A 107 0.80 -4.73 -6.46
CA ILE A 107 1.94 -3.83 -6.18
C ILE A 107 2.44 -3.18 -7.48
N ASP A 108 2.52 -3.94 -8.58
CA ASP A 108 2.95 -3.43 -9.89
C ASP A 108 1.98 -2.37 -10.43
N GLU A 109 0.66 -2.58 -10.29
CA GLU A 109 -0.31 -1.57 -10.71
C GLU A 109 -0.21 -0.30 -9.85
N VAL A 110 -0.05 -0.42 -8.54
CA VAL A 110 0.17 0.72 -7.65
C VAL A 110 1.43 1.49 -8.05
N ALA A 111 2.54 0.80 -8.33
CA ALA A 111 3.79 1.41 -8.77
C ALA A 111 3.63 2.16 -10.10
N LYS A 112 2.88 1.60 -11.05
CA LYS A 112 2.55 2.24 -12.33
C LYS A 112 1.76 3.53 -12.14
N ILE A 113 0.72 3.52 -11.29
CA ILE A 113 -0.10 4.71 -10.98
C ILE A 113 0.75 5.77 -10.28
N LEU A 114 1.55 5.38 -9.29
CA LEU A 114 2.45 6.28 -8.59
C LEU A 114 3.42 6.97 -9.56
N LYS A 115 4.06 6.20 -10.45
CA LYS A 115 4.99 6.75 -11.44
C LYS A 115 4.34 7.82 -12.31
N HIS A 116 3.10 7.60 -12.72
CA HIS A 116 2.33 8.59 -13.47
C HIS A 116 2.07 9.87 -12.64
N LYS A 117 1.63 9.73 -11.38
CA LYS A 117 1.41 10.86 -10.47
C LYS A 117 2.69 11.69 -10.24
N LEU A 118 3.82 11.02 -9.96
CA LEU A 118 5.11 11.69 -9.76
C LEU A 118 5.58 12.42 -11.02
N SER A 119 5.47 11.77 -12.18
CA SER A 119 5.84 12.38 -13.47
C SER A 119 4.98 13.60 -13.79
N ALA A 120 3.68 13.55 -13.50
CA ALA A 120 2.77 14.69 -13.69
C ALA A 120 3.12 15.90 -12.80
N LYS A 121 3.82 15.69 -11.69
CA LYS A 121 4.35 16.75 -10.82
C LYS A 121 5.80 17.15 -11.16
N GLY A 122 6.41 16.54 -12.18
CA GLY A 122 7.80 16.81 -12.56
C GLY A 122 8.85 16.15 -11.64
N ILE A 123 8.44 15.18 -10.82
CA ILE A 123 9.33 14.41 -9.95
C ILE A 123 9.77 13.16 -10.74
N GLU A 124 11.00 13.15 -11.22
CA GLU A 124 11.57 12.02 -11.96
C GLU A 124 12.23 11.00 -11.02
N ALA A 125 12.13 9.71 -11.37
CA ALA A 125 12.82 8.65 -10.65
C ALA A 125 14.35 8.85 -10.72
N GLY A 126 15.00 8.94 -9.55
CA GLY A 126 16.45 9.17 -9.43
C GLY A 126 16.89 10.61 -9.13
N LYS A 127 15.93 11.53 -8.86
CA LYS A 127 16.20 12.91 -8.40
C LYS A 127 15.83 13.18 -6.93
N LEU A 128 15.41 12.15 -6.19
CA LEU A 128 15.25 12.19 -4.72
C LEU A 128 16.52 11.67 -4.04
#